data_AF-A0A5C5WSA9-F1
#
_entry.id   AF-A0A5C5WSA9-F1
#
_cell.length_a   1.000
_cell.length_b   1.000
_cell.length_c   1.000
_cell.angle_alpha   90.00
_cell.angle_beta   90.00
_cell.angle_gamma   90.00
#
_symmetry.space_group_name_H-M   'P 1'
#
loop_
_entity.id
_entity.type
_entity.pdbx_description
1 polymer ?
#
loop_
_entity_poly.entity_id
_entity_poly.type
_entity_poly.pdbx_seq_one_letter_code
_entity_poly.pdbx_strand_id
1 'polypeptide(L)'
;MSVDATEKSSSVEEMIARVRSGSVESLGDLLQVYQSYLGVLATTQIDGRLRRRMSASDLVQETMLAAHRDFHQFRGGSEGELVAWLRQVLSNCLSHAVERNIYAKKRDIRREVALDTMAKKLDDSMARLSHLVADNGASPSEVVQHRELATELSDQLAKLKDSYRDVIVYRNLQGLSFDEIAQRMEIKSGAARMLWLRAIAKFKDVCQLNEQGDLS
;
A
#
# COMPACT_ATOMS: atom_id res chain seq x y z
N MET A 1 20.13 -11.01 29.84
CA MET A 1 19.40 -9.72 29.96
C MET A 1 19.38 -9.11 28.58
N SER A 2 18.18 -8.97 28.04
CA SER A 2 17.87 -8.58 26.67
C SER A 2 18.31 -7.16 26.33
N VAL A 3 19.08 -7.01 25.26
CA VAL A 3 19.32 -5.76 24.53
C VAL A 3 19.70 -6.18 23.11
N ASP A 4 18.71 -6.51 22.28
CA ASP A 4 18.96 -6.70 20.83
C ASP A 4 17.70 -6.54 19.96
N ALA A 5 16.76 -5.69 20.39
CA ALA A 5 15.54 -5.38 19.62
C ALA A 5 15.43 -3.89 19.27
N THR A 6 16.50 -3.10 19.45
CA THR A 6 16.44 -1.63 19.47
C THR A 6 17.29 -0.95 18.38
N GLU A 7 17.85 -1.69 17.42
CA GLU A 7 18.76 -1.08 16.41
C GLU A 7 18.11 -0.73 15.06
N LYS A 8 16.91 -1.22 14.73
CA LYS A 8 16.12 -0.72 13.58
C LYS A 8 15.13 0.40 13.95
N SER A 9 15.10 0.83 15.20
CA SER A 9 14.41 2.04 15.67
C SER A 9 15.25 3.30 15.46
N SER A 10 15.74 3.58 14.26
CA SER A 10 15.67 4.98 13.79
C SER A 10 14.22 5.24 13.40
N SER A 11 13.37 5.19 14.43
CA SER A 11 11.98 4.76 14.37
C SER A 11 11.17 5.74 13.53
N VAL A 12 10.14 5.28 12.83
CA VAL A 12 9.16 6.17 12.16
C VAL A 12 8.68 7.27 13.12
N GLU A 13 8.53 6.94 14.40
CA GLU A 13 8.24 7.86 15.50
C GLU A 13 9.27 9.00 15.62
N GLU A 14 10.56 8.71 15.45
CA GLU A 14 11.64 9.70 15.45
C GLU A 14 11.58 10.59 14.21
N MET A 15 11.25 10.01 13.04
CA MET A 15 11.02 10.79 11.83
C MET A 15 9.82 11.72 12.01
N ILE A 16 8.71 11.24 12.59
CA ILE A 16 7.53 12.06 12.94
C ILE A 16 7.93 13.19 13.90
N ALA A 17 8.73 12.91 14.93
CA ALA A 17 9.21 13.90 15.88
C ALA A 17 10.10 14.97 15.22
N ARG A 18 11.02 14.55 14.32
CA ARG A 18 11.88 15.46 13.54
C ARG A 18 11.09 16.36 12.61
N VAL A 19 10.08 15.83 11.92
CA VAL A 19 9.21 16.65 11.05
C VAL A 19 8.49 17.71 11.88
N ARG A 20 7.99 17.36 13.06
CA ARG A 20 7.33 18.31 13.96
C ARG A 20 8.27 19.39 14.50
N SER A 21 9.56 19.12 14.57
CA SER A 21 10.57 20.09 14.99
C SER A 21 10.94 21.13 13.92
N GLY A 22 10.39 21.02 12.70
CA GLY A 22 10.42 22.07 11.68
C GLY A 22 11.26 21.78 10.42
N SER A 23 11.78 20.56 10.25
CA SER A 23 12.53 20.17 9.05
C SER A 23 11.58 19.67 7.94
N VAL A 24 11.24 20.54 6.97
CA VAL A 24 10.37 20.19 5.83
C VAL A 24 10.95 19.07 4.97
N GLU A 25 12.28 19.03 4.77
CA GLU A 25 12.96 17.93 4.06
C GLU A 25 12.69 16.57 4.71
N SER A 26 12.57 16.52 6.05
CA SER A 26 12.29 15.29 6.77
C SER A 26 10.88 14.75 6.54
N LEU A 27 9.93 15.57 6.06
CA LEU A 27 8.58 15.10 5.71
C LEU A 27 8.59 14.37 4.37
N GLY A 28 9.38 14.85 3.41
CA GLY A 28 9.58 14.16 2.14
C GLY A 28 10.14 12.76 2.37
N ASP A 29 11.20 12.66 3.17
CA ASP A 29 11.83 11.39 3.54
C ASP A 29 10.85 10.43 4.23
N LEU A 30 10.06 10.94 5.18
CA LEU A 30 9.04 10.14 5.87
C LEU A 30 7.98 9.61 4.91
N LEU A 31 7.44 10.46 4.03
CA LEU A 31 6.42 10.04 3.08
C LEU A 31 6.99 9.06 2.04
N GLN A 32 8.26 9.19 1.68
CA GLN A 32 8.94 8.33 0.72
C GLN A 32 8.98 6.87 1.20
N VAL A 33 9.11 6.63 2.51
CA VAL A 33 8.99 5.29 3.12
C VAL A 33 7.65 4.63 2.78
N TYR A 34 6.57 5.41 2.69
CA TYR A 34 5.23 4.88 2.42
C TYR A 34 4.84 4.88 0.94
N GLN A 35 5.75 5.27 0.03
CA GLN A 35 5.41 5.36 -1.40
C GLN A 35 5.01 4.01 -1.99
N SER A 36 5.79 2.95 -1.71
CA SER A 36 5.49 1.59 -2.20
C SER A 36 4.16 1.10 -1.67
N TYR A 37 3.93 1.31 -0.37
CA TYR A 37 2.68 0.99 0.30
C TYR A 37 1.49 1.67 -0.36
N LEU A 38 1.53 3.00 -0.51
CA LEU A 38 0.49 3.75 -1.22
C LEU A 38 0.30 3.29 -2.67
N GLY A 39 1.36 2.87 -3.36
CA GLY A 39 1.30 2.33 -4.72
C GLY A 39 0.56 1.01 -4.83
N VAL A 40 0.82 0.08 -3.90
CA VAL A 40 0.05 -1.17 -3.81
C VAL A 40 -1.42 -0.84 -3.56
N LEU A 41 -1.71 0.04 -2.60
CA LEU A 41 -3.07 0.44 -2.29
C LEU A 41 -3.78 1.10 -3.48
N ALA A 42 -3.16 2.08 -4.14
CA ALA A 42 -3.72 2.76 -5.29
C ALA A 42 -4.05 1.77 -6.42
N THR A 43 -3.20 0.79 -6.65
CA THR A 43 -3.42 -0.26 -7.67
C THR A 43 -4.64 -1.12 -7.34
N THR A 44 -4.91 -1.39 -6.06
CA THR A 44 -6.14 -2.11 -5.63
C THR A 44 -7.43 -1.34 -5.89
N GLN A 45 -7.38 -0.01 -5.88
CA GLN A 45 -8.58 0.83 -5.90
C GLN A 45 -8.91 1.41 -7.28
N ILE A 46 -7.92 1.62 -8.15
CA ILE A 46 -8.18 2.14 -9.49
C ILE A 46 -8.79 1.02 -10.35
N ASP A 47 -10.11 1.09 -10.55
CA ASP A 47 -10.86 0.19 -11.44
C ASP A 47 -10.87 0.68 -12.89
N GLY A 48 -11.42 -0.13 -13.79
CA GLY A 48 -11.34 0.08 -15.25
C GLY A 48 -11.90 1.41 -15.78
N ARG A 49 -12.82 2.09 -15.07
CA ARG A 49 -13.31 3.41 -15.52
C ARG A 49 -12.36 4.51 -15.12
N LEU A 50 -11.84 4.45 -13.90
CA LEU A 50 -10.89 5.43 -13.38
C LEU A 50 -9.51 5.27 -14.02
N ARG A 51 -9.09 4.04 -14.34
CA ARG A 51 -7.78 3.73 -14.94
C ARG A 51 -7.53 4.39 -16.29
N ARG A 52 -8.59 4.67 -17.07
CA ARG A 52 -8.47 5.38 -18.36
C ARG A 52 -8.21 6.88 -18.20
N ARG A 53 -8.39 7.40 -16.99
CA ARG A 53 -8.33 8.83 -16.69
C ARG A 53 -7.21 9.17 -15.70
N MET A 54 -6.79 8.22 -14.89
CA MET A 54 -5.77 8.39 -13.86
C MET A 54 -5.04 7.06 -13.63
N SER A 55 -3.71 7.11 -13.56
CA SER A 55 -2.88 5.95 -13.20
C SER A 55 -2.73 5.81 -11.68
N ALA A 56 -2.27 4.65 -11.23
CA ALA A 56 -1.96 4.44 -9.80
C ALA A 56 -0.84 5.36 -9.32
N SER A 57 0.17 5.61 -10.17
CA SER A 57 1.25 6.55 -9.88
C SER A 57 0.73 7.97 -9.70
N ASP A 58 -0.20 8.42 -10.56
CA ASP A 58 -0.79 9.75 -10.45
C ASP A 58 -1.56 9.91 -9.13
N LEU A 59 -2.34 8.90 -8.74
CA LEU A 59 -3.06 8.91 -7.46
C LEU A 59 -2.10 8.94 -6.26
N VAL A 60 -1.00 8.18 -6.31
CA VAL A 60 0.03 8.23 -5.27
C VAL A 60 0.65 9.62 -5.20
N GLN A 61 1.01 10.23 -6.33
CA GLN A 61 1.57 11.57 -6.34
C GLN A 61 0.58 12.62 -5.78
N GLU A 62 -0.69 12.59 -6.18
CA GLU A 62 -1.72 13.46 -5.60
C GLU A 62 -1.86 13.25 -4.10
N THR A 63 -1.78 12.00 -3.63
CA THR A 63 -1.83 11.64 -2.20
C THR A 63 -0.63 12.19 -1.44
N MET A 64 0.57 12.05 -1.98
CA MET A 64 1.81 12.55 -1.36
C MET A 64 1.80 14.09 -1.26
N LEU A 65 1.34 14.77 -2.31
CA LEU A 65 1.18 16.23 -2.31
C LEU A 65 0.12 16.69 -1.30
N ALA A 66 -1.01 15.99 -1.22
CA ALA A 66 -2.06 16.28 -0.24
C ALA A 66 -1.57 16.02 1.20
N ALA A 67 -0.86 14.91 1.43
CA ALA A 67 -0.27 14.59 2.71
C ALA A 67 0.76 15.67 3.11
N HIS A 68 1.65 16.07 2.21
CA HIS A 68 2.61 17.14 2.48
C HIS A 68 1.92 18.46 2.87
N ARG A 69 0.86 18.84 2.16
CA ARG A 69 0.06 20.05 2.48
C ARG A 69 -0.64 19.94 3.83
N ASP A 70 -1.26 18.81 4.12
CA ASP A 70 -2.18 18.64 5.24
C ASP A 70 -1.49 18.05 6.49
N PHE A 71 -0.19 17.75 6.44
CA PHE A 71 0.56 17.15 7.55
C PHE A 71 0.50 17.97 8.84
N HIS A 72 0.41 19.30 8.73
CA HIS A 72 0.22 20.19 9.89
C HIS A 72 -1.06 19.91 10.69
N GLN A 73 -2.02 19.15 10.15
CA GLN A 73 -3.26 18.72 10.80
C GLN A 73 -3.13 17.34 11.46
N PHE A 74 -2.12 16.55 11.08
CA PHE A 74 -1.86 15.26 11.71
C PHE A 74 -1.46 15.45 13.17
N ARG A 75 -2.07 14.67 14.07
CA ARG A 75 -1.86 14.75 15.52
C ARG A 75 -1.30 13.46 16.13
N GLY A 76 -1.30 12.35 15.39
CA GLY A 76 -0.75 11.06 15.85
C GLY A 76 0.76 11.09 16.06
N GLY A 77 1.26 10.19 16.90
CA GLY A 77 2.68 10.05 17.22
C GLY A 77 3.28 8.70 16.84
N SER A 78 2.45 7.73 16.46
CA SER A 78 2.87 6.37 16.09
C SER A 78 2.80 6.12 14.58
N GLU A 79 3.59 5.15 14.10
CA GLU A 79 3.49 4.64 12.73
C GLU A 79 2.05 4.21 12.38
N GLY A 80 1.40 3.46 13.27
CA GLY A 80 0.04 2.97 13.05
C GLY A 80 -0.98 4.09 12.78
N GLU A 81 -0.85 5.22 13.46
CA GLU A 81 -1.67 6.42 13.24
C GLU A 81 -1.32 7.13 11.95
N LEU A 82 -0.03 7.22 11.61
CA LEU A 82 0.44 7.81 10.35
C LEU A 82 -0.10 7.03 9.15
N VAL A 83 0.00 5.70 9.16
CA VAL A 83 -0.52 4.85 8.10
C VAL A 83 -2.04 4.99 7.99
N ALA A 84 -2.77 5.03 9.12
CA ALA A 84 -4.22 5.27 9.10
C ALA A 84 -4.58 6.62 8.47
N TRP A 85 -3.82 7.67 8.80
CA TRP A 85 -4.01 8.99 8.23
C TRP A 85 -3.68 9.04 6.74
N LEU A 86 -2.56 8.45 6.29
CA LEU A 86 -2.18 8.36 4.87
C LEU A 86 -3.24 7.61 4.05
N ARG A 87 -3.83 6.54 4.59
CA ARG A 87 -4.97 5.85 3.97
C ARG A 87 -6.18 6.77 3.80
N GLN A 88 -6.48 7.59 4.79
CA GLN A 88 -7.57 8.56 4.70
C GLN A 88 -7.27 9.62 3.62
N VAL A 89 -6.04 10.12 3.52
CA VAL A 89 -5.63 11.05 2.47
C VAL A 89 -5.78 10.42 1.09
N LEU A 90 -5.29 9.18 0.91
CA LEU A 90 -5.44 8.41 -0.34
C LEU A 90 -6.93 8.25 -0.73
N SER A 91 -7.77 7.87 0.23
CA SER A 91 -9.21 7.68 0.04
C SER A 91 -9.91 8.99 -0.37
N ASN A 92 -9.49 10.12 0.22
CA ASN A 92 -9.97 11.45 -0.16
C ASN A 92 -9.54 11.82 -1.58
N CYS A 93 -8.28 11.62 -1.96
CA CYS A 93 -7.78 11.87 -3.32
C CYS A 93 -8.52 11.02 -4.35
N LEU A 94 -8.71 9.72 -4.05
CA LEU A 94 -9.46 8.82 -4.90
C LEU A 94 -10.91 9.28 -5.10
N SER A 95 -11.58 9.68 -4.02
CA SER A 95 -12.95 10.21 -4.08
C SER A 95 -13.03 11.45 -4.96
N HIS A 96 -12.08 12.37 -4.82
CA HIS A 96 -11.98 13.57 -5.66
C HIS A 96 -11.69 13.25 -7.12
N ALA A 97 -10.82 12.28 -7.39
CA ALA A 97 -10.54 11.82 -8.75
C ALA A 97 -11.78 11.18 -9.40
N VAL A 98 -12.54 10.37 -8.66
CA VAL A 98 -13.80 9.77 -9.13
C VAL A 98 -14.86 10.85 -9.39
N GLU A 99 -15.01 11.84 -8.50
CA GLU A 99 -15.95 12.96 -8.71
C GLU A 99 -15.57 13.76 -9.97
N ARG A 100 -14.31 14.19 -10.06
CA ARG A 100 -13.81 14.99 -11.19
C ARG A 100 -13.92 14.26 -12.53
N ASN A 101 -13.63 12.96 -12.56
CA ASN A 101 -13.50 12.21 -13.81
C ASN A 101 -14.72 11.36 -14.18
N ILE A 102 -15.62 11.06 -13.24
CA ILE A 102 -16.76 10.14 -13.46
C ILE A 102 -18.10 10.79 -13.12
N TYR A 103 -18.19 11.59 -12.05
CA TYR A 103 -19.44 12.17 -11.57
C TYR A 103 -19.36 13.68 -11.43
N ALA A 104 -19.51 14.41 -12.54
CA ALA A 104 -19.45 15.87 -12.53
C ALA A 104 -20.50 16.59 -11.65
N LYS A 105 -21.51 15.91 -11.07
CA LYS A 105 -22.53 16.50 -10.18
C LYS A 105 -23.22 15.45 -9.30
N LYS A 106 -22.89 15.34 -8.00
CA LYS A 106 -23.79 14.95 -6.86
C LYS A 106 -22.98 14.73 -5.57
N ARG A 107 -23.21 15.56 -4.54
CA ARG A 107 -22.37 15.65 -3.32
C ARG A 107 -22.99 15.10 -2.02
N ASP A 108 -22.05 14.86 -1.11
CA ASP A 108 -22.06 14.64 0.34
C ASP A 108 -22.41 13.27 0.92
N ILE A 109 -23.65 12.78 0.92
CA ILE A 109 -23.99 11.59 1.74
C ILE A 109 -23.31 10.30 1.24
N ARG A 110 -23.02 10.21 -0.07
CA ARG A 110 -22.29 9.06 -0.64
C ARG A 110 -20.81 9.04 -0.27
N ARG A 111 -20.25 10.16 0.20
CA ARG A 111 -18.81 10.31 0.47
C ARG A 111 -18.41 9.51 1.70
N GLU A 112 -19.07 9.70 2.84
CA GLU A 112 -18.72 8.99 4.08
C GLU A 112 -18.88 7.48 3.94
N VAL A 113 -19.98 7.02 3.33
CA VAL A 113 -20.23 5.59 3.08
C VAL A 113 -19.22 5.00 2.09
N ALA A 114 -18.83 5.75 1.04
CA ALA A 114 -17.80 5.30 0.11
C ALA A 114 -16.40 5.25 0.75
N LEU A 115 -16.06 6.25 1.59
CA LEU A 115 -14.79 6.31 2.31
C LEU A 115 -14.66 5.12 3.29
N ASP A 116 -15.70 4.82 4.06
CA ASP A 116 -15.71 3.71 5.02
C ASP A 116 -15.65 2.34 4.32
N THR A 117 -16.39 2.20 3.21
CA THR A 117 -16.34 0.98 2.37
C THR A 117 -14.95 0.79 1.74
N MET A 118 -14.30 1.87 1.29
CA MET A 118 -12.95 1.83 0.72
C MET A 118 -11.90 1.50 1.78
N ALA A 119 -11.99 2.09 2.97
CA ALA A 119 -11.12 1.79 4.09
C ALA A 119 -11.20 0.31 4.49
N LYS A 120 -12.41 -0.26 4.57
CA LYS A 120 -12.60 -1.68 4.88
C LYS A 120 -12.02 -2.61 3.81
N LYS A 121 -12.20 -2.29 2.52
CA LYS A 121 -11.58 -3.06 1.43
C LYS A 121 -10.05 -3.04 1.48
N LEU A 122 -9.49 -2.00 2.08
CA LEU A 122 -8.06 -1.82 2.25
C LEU A 122 -7.50 -2.79 3.29
N ASP A 123 -8.15 -2.86 4.45
CA ASP A 123 -7.79 -3.79 5.51
C ASP A 123 -7.89 -5.25 5.04
N ASP A 124 -8.97 -5.59 4.32
CA ASP A 124 -9.15 -6.92 3.73
C ASP A 124 -8.04 -7.28 2.73
N SER A 125 -7.59 -6.32 1.93
CA SER A 125 -6.54 -6.54 0.93
C SER A 125 -5.16 -6.74 1.59
N MET A 126 -4.90 -6.03 2.68
CA MET A 126 -3.65 -6.16 3.44
C MET A 126 -3.58 -7.47 4.22
N ALA A 127 -4.68 -7.90 4.82
CA ALA A 127 -4.76 -9.23 5.44
C ALA A 127 -4.43 -10.34 4.42
N ARG A 128 -4.94 -10.23 3.19
CA ARG A 128 -4.64 -11.18 2.10
C ARG A 128 -3.17 -11.17 1.67
N LEU A 129 -2.49 -10.02 1.72
CA LEU A 129 -1.07 -9.90 1.42
C LEU A 129 -0.20 -10.58 2.49
N SER A 130 -0.52 -10.35 3.77
CA SER A 130 0.18 -10.98 4.91
C SER A 130 0.15 -12.51 4.84
N HIS A 131 -1.02 -13.08 4.51
CA HIS A 131 -1.19 -14.52 4.30
C HIS A 131 -0.37 -15.12 3.14
N LEU A 132 0.14 -14.31 2.20
CA LEU A 132 0.96 -14.82 1.09
C LEU A 132 2.38 -15.18 1.52
N VAL A 133 2.88 -14.56 2.60
CA VAL A 133 4.27 -14.70 3.07
C VAL A 133 4.37 -15.53 4.35
N ALA A 134 3.32 -15.55 5.18
CA ALA A 134 3.32 -16.36 6.40
C ALA A 134 3.26 -17.87 6.09
N ASP A 135 4.38 -18.57 6.17
CA ASP A 135 4.45 -20.05 6.16
C ASP A 135 4.42 -20.66 7.58
N ASN A 136 4.13 -19.86 8.61
CA ASN A 136 3.99 -20.31 9.99
C ASN A 136 2.85 -19.56 10.69
N GLY A 137 1.93 -20.31 11.30
CA GLY A 137 0.68 -19.81 11.87
C GLY A 137 0.85 -18.76 12.97
N ALA A 138 0.72 -17.49 12.62
CA ALA A 138 0.57 -16.39 13.57
C ALA A 138 -0.90 -16.21 13.98
N SER A 139 -1.09 -15.70 15.21
CA SER A 139 -2.36 -15.62 15.93
C SER A 139 -2.83 -14.16 16.15
N PRO A 140 -4.12 -13.92 16.45
CA PRO A 140 -4.85 -12.66 16.22
C PRO A 140 -4.47 -11.36 16.98
N SER A 141 -3.26 -11.21 17.55
CA SER A 141 -2.84 -9.97 18.24
C SER A 141 -2.32 -8.86 17.29
N GLU A 142 -2.94 -8.74 16.13
CA GLU A 142 -2.18 -8.72 14.88
C GLU A 142 -2.25 -7.38 14.11
N VAL A 143 -3.12 -6.44 14.51
CA VAL A 143 -3.45 -5.24 13.70
C VAL A 143 -2.30 -4.23 13.58
N VAL A 144 -1.45 -4.07 14.61
CA VAL A 144 -0.28 -3.17 14.54
C VAL A 144 0.88 -3.86 13.81
N GLN A 145 1.16 -5.13 14.13
CA GLN A 145 2.14 -5.94 13.38
C GLN A 145 1.78 -6.05 11.90
N HIS A 146 0.50 -6.18 11.54
CA HIS A 146 0.05 -6.24 10.15
C HIS A 146 0.29 -4.94 9.38
N ARG A 147 0.38 -3.77 10.06
CA ARG A 147 0.63 -2.48 9.39
C ARG A 147 2.11 -2.30 9.05
N GLU A 148 2.99 -2.59 10.00
CA GLU A 148 4.45 -2.62 9.80
C GLU A 148 4.79 -3.66 8.71
N LEU A 149 4.21 -4.86 8.82
CA LEU A 149 4.36 -5.92 7.84
C LEU A 149 3.80 -5.52 6.46
N ALA A 150 2.69 -4.79 6.38
CA ALA A 150 2.14 -4.35 5.10
C ALA A 150 3.04 -3.34 4.38
N THR A 151 3.69 -2.43 5.12
CA THR A 151 4.69 -1.50 4.56
C THR A 151 5.89 -2.30 4.02
N GLU A 152 6.46 -3.17 4.85
CA GLU A 152 7.60 -4.04 4.50
C GLU A 152 7.31 -4.91 3.26
N LEU A 153 6.17 -5.61 3.25
CA LEU A 153 5.76 -6.45 2.12
C LEU A 153 5.51 -5.63 0.84
N SER A 154 5.03 -4.40 0.98
CA SER A 154 4.86 -3.50 -0.16
C SER A 154 6.20 -3.06 -0.75
N ASP A 155 7.21 -2.84 0.09
CA ASP A 155 8.58 -2.58 -0.36
C ASP A 155 9.20 -3.79 -1.07
N GLN A 156 8.92 -5.01 -0.57
CA GLN A 156 9.34 -6.22 -1.26
C GLN A 156 8.66 -6.39 -2.62
N LEU A 157 7.37 -6.09 -2.71
CA LEU A 157 6.66 -6.07 -3.99
C LEU A 157 7.25 -5.01 -4.95
N ALA A 158 7.71 -3.87 -4.42
CA ALA A 158 8.29 -2.80 -5.24
C ALA A 158 9.65 -3.17 -5.87
N LYS A 159 10.37 -4.14 -5.31
CA LYS A 159 11.61 -4.70 -5.90
C LYS A 159 11.34 -5.62 -7.09
N LEU A 160 10.10 -6.06 -7.29
CA LEU A 160 9.72 -6.89 -8.44
C LEU A 160 9.51 -6.04 -9.69
N LYS A 161 9.62 -6.69 -10.86
CA LYS A 161 9.18 -6.08 -12.13
C LYS A 161 7.69 -5.73 -12.06
N ASP A 162 7.29 -4.64 -12.71
CA ASP A 162 5.90 -4.16 -12.70
C ASP A 162 4.88 -5.24 -13.04
N SER A 163 5.14 -6.06 -14.06
CA SER A 163 4.23 -7.15 -14.45
C SER A 163 4.10 -8.24 -13.38
N TYR A 164 5.12 -8.47 -12.56
CA TYR A 164 5.09 -9.43 -11.47
C TYR A 164 4.32 -8.87 -10.28
N ARG A 165 4.58 -7.61 -9.93
CA ARG A 165 3.82 -6.90 -8.90
C ARG A 165 2.34 -6.84 -9.26
N ASP A 166 2.01 -6.41 -10.47
CA ASP A 166 0.63 -6.28 -10.96
C ASP A 166 -0.13 -7.60 -10.90
N VAL A 167 0.47 -8.70 -11.38
CA VAL A 167 -0.21 -10.00 -11.39
C VAL A 167 -0.47 -10.52 -9.98
N ILE A 168 0.43 -10.26 -9.02
CA ILE A 168 0.25 -10.62 -7.60
C ILE A 168 -0.86 -9.75 -7.00
N VAL A 169 -0.82 -8.44 -7.20
CA VAL A 169 -1.85 -7.51 -6.68
C VAL A 169 -3.22 -7.87 -7.24
N TYR A 170 -3.36 -8.09 -8.54
CA TYR A 170 -4.64 -8.47 -9.14
C TYR A 170 -5.16 -9.81 -8.62
N ARG A 171 -4.28 -10.81 -8.50
CA ARG A 171 -4.71 -12.15 -8.10
C ARG A 171 -4.99 -12.26 -6.61
N ASN A 172 -4.10 -11.77 -5.77
CA ASN A 172 -4.10 -12.00 -4.33
C ASN A 172 -4.83 -10.90 -3.56
N LEU A 173 -4.72 -9.65 -4.00
CA LEU A 173 -5.31 -8.52 -3.27
C LEU A 173 -6.71 -8.18 -3.81
N GLN A 174 -6.89 -8.18 -5.14
CA GLN A 174 -8.18 -7.90 -5.78
C GLN A 174 -9.04 -9.16 -6.01
N GLY A 175 -8.45 -10.36 -5.92
CA GLY A 175 -9.18 -11.62 -6.11
C GLY A 175 -9.59 -11.91 -7.55
N LEU A 176 -8.97 -11.25 -8.54
CA LEU A 176 -9.33 -11.43 -9.95
C LEU A 176 -9.00 -12.85 -10.45
N SER A 177 -9.84 -13.35 -11.36
CA SER A 177 -9.57 -14.57 -12.12
C SER A 177 -8.43 -14.36 -13.12
N PHE A 178 -7.80 -15.44 -13.58
CA PHE A 178 -6.73 -15.33 -14.59
C PHE A 178 -7.24 -14.77 -15.92
N ASP A 179 -8.52 -14.93 -16.23
CA ASP A 179 -9.15 -14.36 -17.42
C ASP A 179 -9.32 -12.84 -17.29
N GLU A 180 -9.77 -12.35 -16.13
CA GLU A 180 -9.87 -10.92 -15.83
C GLU A 180 -8.47 -10.27 -15.78
N ILE A 181 -7.50 -10.94 -15.16
CA ILE A 181 -6.10 -10.50 -15.14
C ILE A 181 -5.55 -10.42 -16.56
N ALA A 182 -5.81 -11.43 -17.38
CA ALA A 182 -5.36 -11.47 -18.77
C ALA A 182 -5.95 -10.33 -19.60
N GLN A 183 -7.25 -10.05 -19.46
CA GLN A 183 -7.87 -8.88 -20.07
C GLN A 183 -7.23 -7.58 -19.58
N ARG A 184 -6.99 -7.47 -18.27
CA ARG A 184 -6.45 -6.26 -17.64
C ARG A 184 -4.99 -5.97 -17.98
N MET A 185 -4.20 -7.02 -18.22
CA MET A 185 -2.78 -6.95 -18.57
C MET A 185 -2.55 -7.11 -20.08
N GLU A 186 -3.62 -7.23 -20.88
CA GLU A 186 -3.57 -7.43 -22.34
C GLU A 186 -2.70 -8.63 -22.76
N ILE A 187 -2.80 -9.73 -22.01
CA ILE A 187 -2.09 -11.00 -22.26
C ILE A 187 -3.08 -12.16 -22.38
N LYS A 188 -2.59 -13.36 -22.71
CA LYS A 188 -3.41 -14.59 -22.72
C LYS A 188 -3.61 -15.12 -21.30
N SER A 189 -4.78 -15.70 -21.00
CA SER A 189 -5.09 -16.32 -19.70
C SER A 189 -4.04 -17.34 -19.22
N GLY A 190 -3.58 -18.22 -20.12
CA GLY A 190 -2.49 -19.15 -19.81
C GLY A 190 -1.16 -18.44 -19.46
N ALA A 191 -0.88 -17.32 -20.13
CA ALA A 191 0.30 -16.50 -19.85
C ALA A 191 0.17 -15.78 -18.49
N ALA A 192 -1.02 -15.30 -18.12
CA ALA A 192 -1.29 -14.70 -16.82
C ALA A 192 -1.04 -15.69 -15.67
N ARG A 193 -1.47 -16.95 -15.81
CA ARG A 193 -1.19 -18.01 -14.82
C ARG A 193 0.30 -18.29 -14.67
N MET A 194 1.02 -18.44 -15.78
CA MET A 194 2.48 -18.68 -15.75
C MET A 194 3.25 -17.48 -15.20
N LEU A 195 2.81 -16.26 -15.53
CA LEU A 195 3.37 -15.04 -15.00
C LEU A 195 3.19 -14.96 -13.48
N TRP A 196 1.99 -15.28 -12.98
CA TRP A 196 1.71 -15.32 -11.54
C TRP A 196 2.60 -16.33 -10.80
N LEU A 197 2.75 -17.56 -11.31
CA LEU A 197 3.62 -18.56 -10.67
C LEU A 197 5.07 -18.08 -10.55
N ARG A 198 5.61 -17.48 -11.63
CA ARG A 198 6.96 -16.90 -11.63
C ARG A 198 7.07 -15.71 -10.69
N ALA A 199 6.03 -14.89 -10.62
CA ALA A 199 5.98 -13.74 -9.74
C ALA A 199 5.99 -14.16 -8.27
N ILE A 200 5.20 -15.16 -7.88
CA ILE A 200 5.18 -15.69 -6.51
C ILE A 200 6.52 -16.31 -6.12
N ALA A 201 7.12 -17.12 -7.00
CA ALA A 201 8.45 -17.68 -6.74
C ALA A 201 9.47 -16.56 -6.50
N LYS A 202 9.49 -15.55 -7.38
CA LYS A 202 10.41 -14.42 -7.24
C LYS A 202 10.14 -13.57 -6.00
N PHE A 203 8.87 -13.40 -5.63
CA PHE A 203 8.48 -12.67 -4.43
C PHE A 203 8.97 -13.38 -3.17
N LYS A 204 8.82 -14.70 -3.10
CA LYS A 204 9.37 -15.52 -2.00
C LYS A 204 10.89 -15.41 -1.92
N ASP A 205 11.60 -15.48 -3.04
CA ASP A 205 13.06 -15.31 -3.07
C ASP A 205 13.46 -13.94 -2.47
N VAL A 206 12.75 -12.86 -2.87
CA VAL A 206 13.03 -11.50 -2.39
C VAL A 206 12.74 -11.36 -0.89
N CYS A 207 11.70 -12.01 -0.37
CA CYS A 207 11.40 -12.01 1.07
C CYS A 207 12.46 -12.80 1.86
N GLN A 208 12.84 -13.99 1.40
CA GLN A 208 13.84 -14.86 2.06
C GLN A 208 15.26 -14.26 2.06
N LEU A 209 15.64 -13.54 1.01
CA LEU A 209 16.94 -12.88 0.93
C LEU A 209 17.11 -11.79 2.00
N ASN A 210 16.02 -11.15 2.44
CA ASN A 210 16.10 -10.18 3.52
C ASN A 210 16.16 -10.84 4.90
N GLU A 211 15.55 -12.02 5.09
CA GLU A 211 15.66 -12.79 6.33
C GLU A 211 17.10 -13.29 6.57
N GLN A 212 17.86 -13.56 5.50
CA GLN A 212 19.26 -14.00 5.57
C GLN A 212 20.27 -12.84 5.66
N GLY A 213 19.85 -11.61 5.34
CA GLY A 213 20.70 -10.40 5.34
C GLY A 213 20.90 -9.74 6.69
N ASP A 214 20.24 -10.22 7.76
CA ASP A 214 20.33 -9.69 9.13
C ASP A 214 21.28 -10.53 10.04
N LEU A 215 22.11 -11.41 9.45
CA LEU A 215 23.06 -12.28 10.19
C LEU A 215 24.54 -12.07 9.82
N SER A 216 24.95 -10.88 9.37
CA SER A 216 26.38 -10.59 9.09
C SER A 216 26.80 -9.20 9.48
#